data_AF-A0A183JMW2-F1
#
_entry.id   AF-A0A183JMW2-F1
#
_cell.length_a   1.000
_cell.length_b   1.000
_cell.length_c   1.000
_cell.angle_alpha   90.00
_cell.angle_beta   90.00
_cell.angle_gamma   90.00
#
_symmetry.space_group_name_H-M   'P 1'
#
loop_
_entity.id
_entity.type
_entity.pdbx_description
1 polymer ?
#
loop_
_entity_poly.entity_id
_entity_poly.type
_entity_poly.pdbx_seq_one_letter_code
_entity_poly.pdbx_strand_id
1 'polypeptide(L)'
;MVRDCPLNQDPNKYTFETTAIRSLLVYLPEVACPTCNFTRDIDVCRDIHVVWIMASMDSMHVETRPSGYWAWICPHCRTVYPRDRLEEALVQQLEQFSLQHCLQDLQCPKCTVGGGIQELLIANGGSVAQCADCSTKLTLTVPTGHAVYRRLDVYRNIGVHFGFEYLEQIAYWLIQGLQQ
;
A
#
# COMPACT_ATOMS: atom_id res chain seq x y z
N MET A 1 -8.59 -10.19 -34.08
CA MET A 1 -8.28 -11.58 -34.49
C MET A 1 -8.22 -12.43 -33.24
N VAL A 2 -9.08 -13.46 -33.21
CA VAL A 2 -9.10 -14.71 -32.44
C VAL A 2 -8.78 -14.66 -30.92
N ARG A 3 -9.82 -14.94 -30.14
CA ARG A 3 -9.76 -15.45 -28.77
C ARG A 3 -9.22 -16.87 -28.80
N ASP A 4 -8.23 -17.16 -27.97
CA ASP A 4 -7.93 -18.53 -27.57
C ASP A 4 -8.01 -18.65 -26.04
N CYS A 5 -9.06 -19.32 -25.58
CA CYS A 5 -9.08 -20.00 -24.30
C CYS A 5 -8.55 -21.42 -24.51
N PRO A 6 -7.79 -21.98 -23.55
CA PRO A 6 -7.85 -23.41 -23.29
C PRO A 6 -8.68 -23.64 -22.02
N LEU A 7 -9.85 -24.26 -22.21
CA LEU A 7 -10.52 -25.04 -21.17
C LEU A 7 -9.69 -26.31 -20.97
N ASN A 8 -9.21 -26.56 -19.74
CA ASN A 8 -9.35 -27.83 -19.00
C ASN A 8 -8.38 -27.84 -17.79
N GLN A 9 -8.84 -27.36 -16.63
CA GLN A 9 -8.18 -27.61 -15.34
C GLN A 9 -9.27 -27.89 -14.29
N ASP A 10 -9.08 -28.97 -13.54
CA ASP A 10 -10.04 -29.61 -12.65
C ASP A 10 -10.80 -28.66 -11.69
N PRO A 11 -12.14 -28.79 -11.56
CA PRO A 11 -12.95 -27.86 -10.77
C PRO A 11 -12.86 -28.06 -9.24
N ASN A 12 -12.04 -28.98 -8.73
CA ASN A 12 -12.00 -29.34 -7.31
C ASN A 12 -10.62 -29.16 -6.63
N LYS A 13 -9.70 -28.37 -7.20
CA LYS A 13 -8.36 -28.16 -6.63
C LYS A 13 -8.05 -26.75 -6.12
N TYR A 14 -9.00 -25.83 -6.21
CA TYR A 14 -8.89 -24.52 -5.58
C TYR A 14 -9.86 -24.45 -4.42
N THR A 15 -9.45 -24.98 -3.26
CA THR A 15 -9.87 -24.38 -2.00
C THR A 15 -9.36 -22.95 -2.01
N PHE A 16 -10.20 -22.05 -2.51
CA PHE A 16 -10.09 -20.61 -2.27
C PHE A 16 -10.21 -20.43 -0.76
N GLU A 17 -9.07 -20.53 -0.07
CA GLU A 17 -8.87 -19.76 1.13
C GLU A 17 -9.01 -18.30 0.69
N THR A 18 -10.17 -17.73 0.95
CA THR A 18 -10.45 -16.30 0.83
C THR A 18 -9.66 -15.54 1.90
N THR A 19 -8.34 -15.73 1.92
CA THR A 19 -7.43 -14.86 2.65
C THR A 19 -7.39 -13.60 1.82
N ALA A 20 -8.19 -12.62 2.24
CA ALA A 20 -8.34 -11.32 1.59
C ALA A 20 -7.04 -10.90 0.92
N ILE A 21 -7.00 -11.01 -0.41
CA ILE A 21 -5.98 -10.37 -1.23
C ILE A 21 -6.26 -8.88 -1.01
N ARG A 22 -5.70 -8.31 0.07
CA ARG A 22 -5.55 -6.86 0.22
C ARG A 22 -4.72 -6.49 -0.99
N SER A 23 -5.43 -6.08 -2.02
CA SER A 23 -4.90 -5.94 -3.36
C SER A 23 -3.63 -5.10 -3.26
N LEU A 24 -2.55 -5.52 -3.91
CA LEU A 24 -1.31 -4.75 -4.02
C LEU A 24 -1.51 -3.43 -4.78
N LEU A 25 -2.76 -3.06 -5.07
CA LEU A 25 -3.21 -1.80 -5.57
C LEU A 25 -2.99 -0.69 -4.53
N VAL A 26 -2.43 0.42 -4.99
CA VAL A 26 -2.32 1.65 -4.23
C VAL A 26 -3.18 2.68 -4.95
N TYR A 27 -4.19 3.18 -4.24
CA TYR A 27 -5.08 4.22 -4.73
C TYR A 27 -5.00 5.43 -3.80
N LEU A 28 -5.05 6.62 -4.37
CA LEU A 28 -5.31 7.85 -3.63
C LEU A 28 -6.81 8.15 -3.75
N PRO A 29 -7.58 7.97 -2.68
CA PRO A 29 -9.02 8.22 -2.73
C PRO A 29 -9.30 9.73 -2.77
N GLU A 30 -10.40 10.09 -3.43
CA GLU A 30 -11.00 11.43 -3.33
C GLU A 30 -10.04 12.60 -3.64
N VAL A 31 -9.14 12.42 -4.62
CA VAL A 31 -8.21 13.48 -5.03
C VAL A 31 -8.98 14.57 -5.79
N ALA A 32 -9.06 15.76 -5.18
CA ALA A 32 -9.73 16.92 -5.75
C ALA A 32 -8.78 17.76 -6.62
N CYS A 33 -9.21 18.07 -7.85
CA CYS A 33 -8.48 18.99 -8.72
C CYS A 33 -8.48 20.41 -8.16
N PRO A 34 -7.30 21.05 -7.97
CA PRO A 34 -7.22 22.39 -7.38
C PRO A 34 -7.81 23.49 -8.28
N THR A 35 -8.08 23.21 -9.56
CA THR A 35 -8.61 24.21 -10.51
C THR A 35 -10.12 24.07 -10.70
N CYS A 36 -10.63 22.86 -10.92
CA CYS A 36 -12.04 22.64 -11.27
C CYS A 36 -12.84 21.87 -10.22
N ASN A 37 -12.23 21.50 -9.09
CA ASN A 37 -12.82 20.71 -8.00
C ASN A 37 -13.37 19.33 -8.43
N PHE A 38 -13.06 18.87 -9.64
CA PHE A 38 -13.35 17.51 -10.05
C PHE A 38 -12.58 16.54 -9.14
N THR A 39 -13.32 15.67 -8.46
CA THR A 39 -12.79 14.74 -7.46
C THR A 39 -12.84 13.32 -8.01
N ARG A 40 -11.73 12.59 -7.90
CA ARG A 40 -11.65 11.19 -8.33
C ARG A 40 -10.64 10.41 -7.51
N ASP A 41 -10.81 9.10 -7.51
CA ASP A 41 -9.75 8.21 -7.08
C ASP A 41 -8.68 8.11 -8.17
N ILE A 42 -7.41 8.08 -7.75
CA ILE A 42 -6.25 7.87 -8.63
C ILE A 42 -5.66 6.49 -8.31
N ASP A 43 -5.68 5.57 -9.28
CA ASP A 43 -4.91 4.32 -9.20
C ASP A 43 -3.46 4.61 -9.60
N VAL A 44 -2.56 4.67 -8.63
CA VAL A 44 -1.18 5.15 -8.83
C VAL A 44 -0.44 4.36 -9.91
N CYS A 45 -0.76 3.08 -10.10
CA CYS A 45 -0.06 2.23 -11.05
C CYS A 45 -0.76 2.10 -12.40
N ARG A 46 -2.08 2.32 -12.46
CA ARG A 46 -2.91 2.01 -13.64
C ARG A 46 -3.67 3.20 -14.22
N ASP A 47 -3.53 4.39 -13.64
CA ASP A 47 -4.22 5.57 -14.13
C ASP A 47 -3.80 5.91 -15.57
N ILE A 48 -4.79 6.12 -16.44
CA ILE A 48 -4.57 6.45 -17.86
C ILE A 48 -4.31 7.96 -18.07
N HIS A 49 -4.55 8.78 -17.06
CA HIS A 49 -4.40 10.24 -17.09
C HIS A 49 -3.02 10.66 -16.53
N VAL A 50 -1.98 9.94 -16.96
CA VAL A 50 -0.58 10.21 -16.59
C VAL A 50 0.17 10.68 -17.84
N VAL A 51 0.94 11.76 -17.71
CA VAL A 51 1.72 12.36 -18.79
C VAL A 51 3.17 12.57 -18.36
N TRP A 52 4.10 12.53 -19.32
CA TRP A 52 5.49 12.89 -19.09
C TRP A 52 5.68 14.39 -19.29
N ILE A 53 6.15 15.09 -18.25
CA ILE A 53 6.49 16.51 -18.29
C ILE A 53 8.01 16.65 -18.39
N MET A 54 8.48 17.35 -19.43
CA MET A 54 9.91 17.66 -19.57
C MET A 54 10.29 18.79 -18.60
N ALA A 55 11.38 18.62 -17.85
CA ALA A 55 11.95 19.69 -17.05
C ALA A 55 12.70 20.67 -17.97
N SER A 56 12.42 21.96 -17.84
CA SER A 56 13.11 23.00 -18.62
C SER A 56 14.58 23.08 -18.19
N MET A 57 15.50 22.92 -19.16
CA MET A 57 16.94 23.05 -18.94
C MET A 57 17.33 24.54 -18.88
N ASP A 58 17.33 25.14 -17.69
CA ASP A 58 17.95 26.46 -17.45
C ASP A 58 19.41 26.36 -16.96
N SER A 59 19.99 25.15 -16.95
CA SER A 59 21.37 24.94 -16.54
C SER A 59 22.14 24.11 -17.56
N MET A 60 23.15 24.75 -18.16
CA MET A 60 24.10 24.25 -19.16
C MET A 60 25.02 23.15 -18.62
N HIS A 61 24.46 22.01 -18.22
CA HIS A 61 25.23 20.81 -17.89
C HIS A 61 24.69 19.64 -18.71
N VAL A 62 25.53 19.21 -19.65
CA VAL A 62 25.31 18.09 -20.57
C VAL A 62 25.34 16.80 -19.77
N GLU A 63 24.16 16.33 -19.36
CA GLU A 63 23.95 14.95 -18.92
C GLU A 63 22.83 14.32 -19.78
N THR A 64 23.13 13.17 -20.37
CA THR A 64 22.56 12.61 -21.60
C THR A 64 21.18 11.92 -21.40
N ARG A 65 20.30 12.47 -20.56
CA ARG A 65 18.90 12.01 -20.42
C ARG A 65 17.94 13.19 -20.47
N PRO A 66 16.79 13.08 -21.16
CA PRO A 66 15.73 14.07 -21.02
C PRO A 66 15.30 14.09 -19.55
N SER A 67 15.63 15.18 -18.84
CA SER A 67 15.15 15.41 -17.49
C SER A 67 13.64 15.67 -17.55
N GLY A 68 12.87 14.91 -16.79
CA GLY A 68 11.41 14.98 -16.80
C GLY A 68 10.83 14.05 -15.75
N TYR A 69 9.53 14.13 -15.56
CA TYR A 69 8.81 13.33 -14.56
C TYR A 69 7.41 12.97 -15.04
N TRP A 70 6.89 11.87 -14.51
CA TRP A 70 5.49 11.47 -14.70
C TRP A 70 4.58 12.27 -13.79
N ALA A 71 3.48 12.79 -14.33
CA ALA A 71 2.52 13.60 -13.60
C ALA A 71 1.08 13.20 -13.95
N TRP A 72 0.22 13.17 -12.94
CA TRP A 72 -1.21 12.97 -13.13
C TRP A 72 -1.87 14.27 -13.54
N ILE A 73 -2.82 14.18 -14.47
CA ILE A 73 -3.62 15.32 -14.93
C ILE A 73 -5.10 15.08 -14.66
N CYS A 74 -5.81 16.18 -14.39
CA CYS A 74 -7.26 16.13 -14.26
C CYS A 74 -7.91 15.68 -15.59
N PRO A 75 -8.81 14.69 -15.59
CA PRO A 75 -9.52 14.27 -16.80
C PRO A 75 -10.40 15.39 -17.40
N HIS A 76 -10.87 16.32 -16.56
CA HIS A 76 -11.80 17.37 -16.96
C HIS A 76 -11.10 18.62 -17.50
N CYS A 77 -10.19 19.22 -16.73
CA CYS A 77 -9.54 20.49 -17.10
C CYS A 77 -8.07 20.35 -17.48
N ARG A 78 -7.51 19.12 -17.48
CA ARG A 78 -6.10 18.83 -17.80
C ARG A 78 -5.05 19.48 -16.88
N THR A 79 -5.46 20.17 -15.82
CA THR A 79 -4.55 20.68 -14.79
C THR A 79 -3.72 19.53 -14.21
N VAL A 80 -2.41 19.73 -14.09
CA VAL A 80 -1.49 18.80 -13.43
C VAL A 80 -1.76 18.79 -11.92
N TYR A 81 -1.96 17.62 -11.35
CA TYR A 81 -2.09 17.49 -9.89
C TYR A 81 -0.76 17.84 -9.21
N PRO A 82 -0.78 18.61 -8.11
CA PRO A 82 0.44 18.97 -7.38
C PRO A 82 1.18 17.71 -6.90
N ARG A 83 2.41 17.56 -7.38
CA ARG A 83 3.21 16.34 -7.18
C ARG A 83 3.56 16.12 -5.71
N ASP A 84 3.88 17.20 -5.01
CA ASP A 84 4.12 17.26 -3.56
C ASP A 84 2.94 16.71 -2.77
N ARG A 85 1.70 17.12 -3.10
CA ARG A 85 0.49 16.63 -2.42
C ARG A 85 0.24 15.15 -2.64
N LEU A 86 0.56 14.64 -3.84
CA LEU A 86 0.43 13.21 -4.13
C LEU A 86 1.47 12.40 -3.34
N GLU A 87 2.72 12.86 -3.28
CA GLU A 87 3.78 12.23 -2.48
C GLU A 87 3.43 12.21 -1.00
N GLU A 88 2.97 13.34 -0.45
CA GLU A 88 2.53 13.45 0.94
C GLU A 88 1.40 12.47 1.25
N ALA A 89 0.38 12.39 0.40
CA ALA A 89 -0.74 11.48 0.61
C ALA A 89 -0.30 10.01 0.58
N LEU A 90 0.65 9.64 -0.29
CA LEU A 90 1.21 8.28 -0.34
C LEU A 90 2.02 7.94 0.90
N VAL A 91 2.80 8.90 1.40
CA VAL A 91 3.56 8.73 2.66
C VAL A 91 2.61 8.56 3.84
N GLN A 92 1.58 9.39 3.95
CA GLN A 92 0.57 9.28 5.01
C GLN A 92 -0.11 7.90 4.99
N GLN A 93 -0.45 7.37 3.82
CA GLN A 93 -1.00 6.01 3.71
C GLN A 93 -0.02 4.93 4.15
N LEU A 94 1.26 5.07 3.79
CA LEU A 94 2.32 4.14 4.19
C LEU A 94 2.52 4.15 5.72
N GLU A 95 2.57 5.34 6.32
CA GLU A 95 2.68 5.52 7.77
C GLU A 95 1.46 4.97 8.50
N GLN A 96 0.25 5.24 7.99
CA GLN A 96 -0.98 4.70 8.54
C GLN A 96 -1.01 3.17 8.48
N PHE A 97 -0.54 2.57 7.38
CA PHE A 97 -0.43 1.12 7.26
C PHE A 97 0.53 0.54 8.31
N SER A 98 1.71 1.16 8.48
CA SER A 98 2.68 0.77 9.52
C SER A 98 2.08 0.90 10.92
N LEU A 99 1.37 2.00 11.21
CA LEU A 99 0.71 2.22 12.48
C LEU A 99 -0.37 1.16 12.75
N GLN A 100 -1.21 0.83 11.76
CA GLN A 100 -2.22 -0.22 11.86
C GLN A 100 -1.58 -1.59 12.15
N HIS A 101 -0.43 -1.87 11.56
CA HIS A 101 0.30 -3.11 11.84
C HIS A 101 0.86 -3.13 13.26
N CYS A 102 1.36 -2.01 13.78
CA CYS A 102 1.85 -1.91 15.16
C CYS A 102 0.72 -2.00 16.20
N LEU A 103 -0.45 -1.43 15.90
CA LEU A 103 -1.60 -1.35 16.80
C LEU A 103 -2.62 -2.48 16.60
N GLN A 104 -2.27 -3.49 15.81
CA GLN A 104 -3.17 -4.60 15.52
C GLN A 104 -3.51 -5.40 16.78
N ASP A 105 -4.70 -6.03 16.78
CA ASP A 105 -5.09 -6.92 17.86
C ASP A 105 -4.26 -8.21 17.87
N LEU A 106 -4.19 -8.80 19.06
CA LEU A 106 -3.71 -10.16 19.27
C LEU A 106 -4.89 -11.14 19.25
N GLN A 107 -4.69 -12.24 18.54
CA GLN A 107 -5.66 -13.31 18.36
C GLN A 107 -5.20 -14.58 19.06
N CYS A 108 -6.13 -15.26 19.74
CA CYS A 108 -5.97 -16.63 20.16
C CYS A 108 -6.39 -17.58 19.03
N PRO A 109 -5.54 -18.50 18.57
CA PRO A 109 -5.89 -19.42 17.49
C PRO A 109 -6.89 -20.51 17.90
N LYS A 110 -7.14 -20.68 19.20
CA LYS A 110 -8.00 -21.74 19.76
C LYS A 110 -9.39 -21.25 20.15
N CYS A 111 -9.48 -20.03 20.65
CA CYS A 111 -10.76 -19.42 21.01
C CYS A 111 -11.43 -18.85 19.76
N THR A 112 -12.71 -19.15 19.56
CA THR A 112 -13.48 -18.67 18.40
C THR A 112 -14.47 -17.56 18.77
N VAL A 113 -14.77 -17.39 20.06
CA VAL A 113 -15.61 -16.31 20.57
C VAL A 113 -14.96 -14.96 20.23
N GLY A 114 -15.70 -14.04 19.64
CA GLY A 114 -15.17 -12.73 19.19
C GLY A 114 -14.07 -12.84 18.14
N GLY A 115 -14.00 -13.93 17.37
CA GLY A 115 -12.91 -14.18 16.43
C GLY A 115 -11.57 -14.51 17.10
N GLY A 116 -11.57 -14.80 18.40
CA GLY A 116 -10.34 -15.06 19.18
C GLY A 116 -9.60 -13.80 19.61
N ILE A 117 -10.16 -12.60 19.35
CA ILE A 117 -9.57 -11.32 19.76
C ILE A 117 -9.63 -11.20 21.29
N GLN A 118 -8.52 -10.82 21.91
CA GLN A 118 -8.36 -10.76 23.37
C GLN A 118 -8.38 -9.32 23.91
N GLU A 119 -9.46 -8.59 23.66
CA GLU A 119 -9.64 -7.19 24.08
C GLU A 119 -9.52 -6.99 25.61
N LEU A 120 -10.14 -7.90 26.37
CA LEU A 120 -10.19 -7.82 27.84
C LEU A 120 -8.85 -8.14 28.53
N LEU A 121 -7.92 -8.77 27.81
CA LEU A 121 -6.65 -9.22 28.39
C LEU A 121 -5.72 -8.03 28.71
N ILE A 122 -5.70 -7.03 27.82
CA ILE A 122 -4.99 -5.76 28.02
C ILE A 122 -5.71 -4.91 29.07
N ALA A 123 -7.05 -4.83 29.00
CA ALA A 123 -7.86 -4.05 29.94
C ALA A 123 -7.70 -4.50 31.40
N ASN A 124 -7.45 -5.80 31.61
CA ASN A 124 -7.27 -6.39 32.94
C ASN A 124 -5.80 -6.44 33.41
N GLY A 125 -4.88 -5.77 32.72
CA GLY A 125 -3.46 -5.72 33.10
C GLY A 125 -2.69 -7.02 32.86
N GLY A 126 -3.23 -7.91 32.01
CA GLY A 126 -2.54 -9.13 31.61
C GLY A 126 -1.38 -8.82 30.68
N SER A 127 -0.16 -8.80 31.20
CA SER A 127 1.07 -8.65 30.40
C SER A 127 1.58 -9.98 29.83
N VAL A 128 0.73 -11.01 29.78
CA VAL A 128 1.11 -12.34 29.32
C VAL A 128 0.75 -12.49 27.85
N ALA A 129 1.70 -12.95 27.03
CA ALA A 129 1.48 -13.28 25.62
C ALA A 129 0.64 -14.57 25.44
N GLN A 130 -0.32 -14.80 26.34
CA GLN A 130 -1.15 -15.99 26.46
C GLN A 130 -2.61 -15.60 26.63
N CYS A 131 -3.51 -16.37 26.03
CA CYS A 131 -4.96 -16.21 26.14
C CYS A 131 -5.45 -16.43 27.58
N ALA A 132 -6.39 -15.61 28.04
CA ALA A 132 -6.92 -15.69 29.40
C ALA A 132 -7.77 -16.96 29.61
N ASP A 133 -8.48 -17.42 28.58
CA ASP A 133 -9.43 -18.53 28.69
C ASP A 133 -8.77 -19.90 28.53
N CYS A 134 -7.76 -20.00 27.66
CA CYS A 134 -7.18 -21.29 27.27
C CYS A 134 -5.65 -21.35 27.37
N SER A 135 -5.01 -20.30 27.90
CA SER A 135 -3.56 -20.17 28.09
C SER A 135 -2.72 -20.39 26.82
N THR A 136 -3.35 -20.39 25.65
CA THR A 136 -2.66 -20.57 24.36
C THR A 136 -1.94 -19.29 23.99
N LYS A 137 -0.73 -19.39 23.43
CA LYS A 137 0.05 -18.24 22.98
C LYS A 137 -0.73 -17.42 21.95
N LEU A 138 -0.73 -16.10 22.14
CA LEU A 138 -1.37 -15.18 21.21
C LEU A 138 -0.52 -14.95 19.96
N THR A 139 -1.20 -14.71 18.84
CA THR A 139 -0.60 -14.42 17.54
C THR A 139 -1.11 -13.09 17.00
N LEU A 140 -0.33 -12.47 16.12
CA LEU A 140 -0.75 -11.28 15.39
C LEU A 140 -1.94 -11.61 14.47
N THR A 141 -2.92 -10.71 14.39
CA THR A 141 -4.05 -10.83 13.45
C THR A 141 -3.58 -10.71 11.99
N VAL A 142 -2.58 -9.88 11.75
CA VAL A 142 -1.83 -9.73 10.50
C VAL A 142 -0.37 -10.10 10.77
N PRO A 143 0.07 -11.30 10.34
CA PRO A 143 1.43 -11.73 10.57
C PRO A 143 2.48 -10.79 9.94
N THR A 144 3.53 -10.47 10.70
CA THR A 144 4.73 -9.82 10.17
C THR A 144 5.44 -10.81 9.25
N GLY A 145 5.13 -10.74 7.97
CA GLY A 145 5.67 -11.65 6.98
C GLY A 145 5.61 -11.06 5.58
N HIS A 146 5.60 -11.96 4.60
CA HIS A 146 5.70 -11.60 3.20
C HIS A 146 4.61 -10.62 2.71
N ALA A 147 3.40 -10.64 3.30
CA ALA A 147 2.34 -9.70 2.95
C ALA A 147 2.69 -8.24 3.30
N VAL A 148 3.22 -8.00 4.50
CA VAL A 148 3.65 -6.66 4.95
C VAL A 148 4.83 -6.19 4.12
N TYR A 149 5.83 -7.06 3.94
CA TYR A 149 6.99 -6.76 3.10
C TYR A 149 6.57 -6.34 1.68
N ARG A 150 5.70 -7.14 1.03
CA ARG A 150 5.24 -6.81 -0.32
C ARG A 150 4.49 -5.50 -0.39
N ARG A 151 3.70 -5.16 0.64
CA ARG A 151 2.99 -3.87 0.67
C ARG A 151 3.97 -2.70 0.71
N LEU A 152 4.97 -2.76 1.60
CA LEU A 152 6.01 -1.73 1.69
C LEU A 152 6.84 -1.63 0.40
N ASP A 153 7.18 -2.77 -0.20
CA ASP A 153 7.95 -2.81 -1.44
C ASP A 153 7.20 -2.19 -2.62
N VAL A 154 5.86 -2.30 -2.67
CA VAL A 154 5.05 -1.59 -3.68
C VAL A 154 5.19 -0.07 -3.53
N TYR A 155 5.09 0.48 -2.31
CA TYR A 155 5.30 1.92 -2.08
C TYR A 155 6.72 2.36 -2.45
N ARG A 156 7.73 1.54 -2.11
CA ARG A 156 9.11 1.80 -2.52
C ARG A 156 9.26 1.86 -4.04
N ASN A 157 8.69 0.88 -4.76
CA ASN A 157 8.75 0.84 -6.22
C ASN A 157 8.00 2.03 -6.86
N ILE A 158 6.87 2.45 -6.30
CA ILE A 158 6.19 3.69 -6.70
C ILE A 158 7.15 4.88 -6.52
N GLY A 159 7.84 4.96 -5.39
CA GLY A 159 8.84 5.97 -5.12
C GLY A 159 9.93 6.04 -6.19
N VAL A 160 10.54 4.90 -6.51
CA VAL A 160 11.59 4.80 -7.54
C VAL A 160 11.06 5.18 -8.93
N HIS A 161 9.89 4.69 -9.33
CA HIS A 161 9.39 4.86 -10.71
C HIS A 161 8.88 6.29 -10.99
N PHE A 162 8.25 6.93 -10.00
CA PHE A 162 7.74 8.30 -10.14
C PHE A 162 8.70 9.37 -9.59
N GLY A 163 9.83 8.95 -9.00
CA GLY A 163 10.87 9.81 -8.43
C GLY A 163 10.50 10.43 -7.08
N PHE A 164 9.56 9.84 -6.33
CA PHE A 164 9.17 10.31 -5.00
C PHE A 164 10.22 9.89 -3.98
N GLU A 165 11.24 10.73 -3.78
CA GLU A 165 12.41 10.43 -2.94
C GLU A 165 12.03 10.19 -1.49
N TYR A 166 11.09 10.97 -0.94
CA TYR A 166 10.71 10.85 0.46
C TYR A 166 9.93 9.56 0.71
N LEU A 167 9.01 9.21 -0.20
CA LEU A 167 8.28 7.96 -0.16
C LEU A 167 9.20 6.74 -0.27
N GLU A 168 10.16 6.78 -1.20
CA GLU A 168 11.14 5.70 -1.38
C GLU A 168 11.96 5.47 -0.11
N GLN A 169 12.49 6.55 0.47
CA GLN A 169 13.33 6.48 1.66
C GLN A 169 12.55 5.92 2.85
N ILE A 170 11.34 6.40 3.13
CA ILE A 170 10.53 5.89 4.24
C ILE A 170 10.22 4.40 4.04
N ALA A 171 9.80 4.00 2.84
CA ALA A 171 9.52 2.61 2.56
C ALA A 171 10.77 1.73 2.71
N TYR A 172 11.93 2.20 2.27
CA TYR A 172 13.21 1.52 2.45
C TYR A 172 13.54 1.31 3.94
N TRP A 173 13.46 2.37 4.76
CA TRP A 173 13.76 2.29 6.19
C TRP A 173 12.82 1.32 6.92
N LEU A 174 11.52 1.34 6.60
CA LEU A 174 10.55 0.42 7.16
C LEU A 174 10.87 -1.04 6.78
N ILE A 175 11.26 -1.30 5.53
CA ILE A 175 11.66 -2.64 5.08
C ILE A 175 12.91 -3.13 5.81
N GLN A 176 13.93 -2.28 5.97
CA GLN A 176 15.15 -2.62 6.71
C GLN A 176 14.85 -2.93 8.19
N GLY A 177 13.90 -2.22 8.80
CA GLY A 177 13.45 -2.47 10.17
C GLY A 177 12.78 -3.84 10.37
N LEU A 178 12.23 -4.45 9.31
CA LEU A 178 11.59 -5.78 9.39
C LEU A 178 12.58 -6.95 9.25
N GLN A 179 13.82 -6.70 8.84
CA GLN A 179 14.85 -7.74 8.60
C GLN A 179 15.71 -8.03 9.83
N GLN A 180 15.44 -7.37 10.96
CA GLN A 180 16.15 -7.52 12.25
C GLN A 180 15.39 -8.48 13.17
#